data_AF-A0A2P6PCD9-F1
#
_entry.id   AF-A0A2P6PCD9-F1
#
_cell.length_a   1.000
_cell.length_b   1.000
_cell.length_c   1.000
_cell.angle_alpha   90.00
_cell.angle_beta   90.00
_cell.angle_gamma   90.00
#
_symmetry.space_group_name_H-M   'P 1'
#
loop_
_entity.id
_entity.type
_entity.pdbx_description
1 polymer ?
#
loop_
_entity_poly.entity_id
_entity_poly.type
_entity_poly.pdbx_seq_one_letter_code
_entity_poly.pdbx_strand_id
1 'polypeptide(L)' 'MDDAKRIFNEMRNRDVVSYNTLISGFAAHGQGMEAVKLMMKMKDKFIEPNRETYIGI' A
#
# COMPACT_ATOMS: atom_id res chain seq x y z
N MET A 1 -3.11 -5.21 11.30
CA MET A 1 -3.01 -4.28 10.15
C MET A 1 -3.22 -2.82 10.54
N ASP A 2 -4.00 -2.54 11.59
CA ASP A 2 -4.29 -1.16 12.01
C ASP A 2 -3.04 -0.38 12.47
N ASP A 3 -2.11 -1.02 13.19
CA ASP A 3 -0.85 -0.39 13.59
C ASP A 3 0.04 -0.06 12.39
N ALA A 4 0.17 -0.97 11.43
CA ALA A 4 0.91 -0.72 10.19
C ALA A 4 0.30 0.46 9.42
N LYS A 5 -1.04 0.52 9.34
CA LYS A 5 -1.77 1.65 8.73
C LYS A 5 -1.57 2.96 9.48
N ARG A 6 -1.55 2.92 10.81
CA ARG A 6 -1.28 4.09 11.65
C ARG A 6 0.13 4.62 11.41
N ILE A 7 1.14 3.77 11.48
CA ILE A 7 2.54 4.13 11.20
C ILE A 7 2.66 4.70 9.79
N PHE A 8 2.08 4.05 8.80
CA PHE A 8 2.06 4.55 7.43
C PHE A 8 1.45 5.95 7.32
N ASN A 9 0.36 6.23 8.04
CA ASN A 9 -0.25 7.56 8.09
C ASN A 9 0.60 8.60 8.84
N GLU A 10 1.45 8.20 9.77
CA GLU A 10 2.40 9.06 10.48
C GLU A 10 3.68 9.33 9.65
N MET A 11 4.01 8.48 8.67
CA MET A 11 5.17 8.68 7.79
C MET A 11 5.04 9.98 6.99
N ARG A 12 6.05 10.84 7.13
CA ARG A 12 6.13 12.14 6.45
C ARG A 12 6.39 11.99 4.95
N ASN A 13 7.26 11.03 4.60
CA ASN A 13 7.55 10.63 3.24
C ASN A 13 7.17 9.15 3.07
N ARG A 14 6.37 8.86 2.04
CA ARG A 14 5.96 7.50 1.68
C ARG A 14 6.46 7.25 0.28
N ASP A 15 7.19 6.18 0.13
CA ASP A 15 7.75 5.72 -1.14
C ASP A 15 7.03 4.45 -1.62
N VAL A 16 7.44 3.97 -2.78
CA VAL A 16 6.89 2.75 -3.41
C VAL A 16 6.94 1.55 -2.46
N VAL A 17 8.03 1.40 -1.70
CA VAL A 17 8.20 0.30 -0.76
C VAL A 17 7.19 0.39 0.37
N SER A 18 7.00 1.58 0.95
CA SER A 18 6.03 1.82 2.03
C SER A 18 4.61 1.42 1.62
N TYR A 19 4.21 1.76 0.39
CA TYR A 19 2.91 1.39 -0.16
C TYR A 19 2.80 -0.11 -0.42
N ASN A 20 3.80 -0.70 -1.08
CA ASN A 20 3.82 -2.13 -1.40
C ASN A 20 3.74 -3.00 -0.15
N THR A 21 4.52 -2.68 0.89
CA THR A 21 4.49 -3.42 2.15
C THR A 21 3.09 -3.41 2.76
N LEU A 22 2.40 -2.27 2.74
CA LEU A 22 1.04 -2.17 3.27
C LEU A 22 0.02 -2.92 2.40
N ILE A 23 0.12 -2.79 1.08
CA ILE A 23 -0.76 -3.44 0.10
C ILE A 23 -0.66 -4.96 0.23
N SER A 24 0.56 -5.52 0.21
CA SER A 24 0.79 -6.96 0.38
C SER A 24 0.32 -7.45 1.74
N GLY A 25 0.51 -6.65 2.80
CA GLY A 25 -0.03 -6.93 4.12
C GLY A 25 -1.56 -7.08 4.11
N PHE A 26 -2.27 -6.08 3.58
CA PHE A 26 -3.72 -6.11 3.46
C PHE A 26 -4.21 -7.29 2.59
N ALA A 27 -3.55 -7.57 1.47
CA ALA A 27 -3.89 -8.69 0.59
C ALA A 27 -3.74 -10.04 1.31
N ALA A 28 -2.61 -10.27 2.00
CA ALA A 28 -2.35 -11.50 2.75
C ALA A 28 -3.34 -11.73 3.92
N HIS A 29 -3.98 -10.68 4.43
CA HIS A 29 -4.96 -10.76 5.52
C HIS A 29 -6.41 -10.76 5.02
N GLY A 30 -6.64 -10.93 3.71
CA GLY A 30 -7.98 -10.95 3.12
C GLY A 30 -8.66 -9.58 3.07
N GLN A 31 -7.93 -8.50 3.33
CA GLN A 31 -8.41 -7.12 3.33
C GLN A 31 -8.21 -6.46 1.96
N GLY A 32 -8.57 -7.16 0.87
CA GLY A 32 -8.30 -6.74 -0.51
C GLY A 32 -8.84 -5.35 -0.87
N MET A 33 -9.98 -4.95 -0.30
CA MET A 33 -10.55 -3.61 -0.52
C MET A 33 -9.63 -2.49 0.00
N GLU A 34 -8.95 -2.70 1.12
CA GLU A 34 -7.98 -1.73 1.65
C GLU A 34 -6.70 -1.70 0.81
N ALA A 35 -6.25 -2.87 0.34
CA ALA A 35 -5.13 -2.97 -0.61
C ALA A 35 -5.40 -2.17 -1.90
N VAL A 36 -6.59 -2.32 -2.50
CA VAL A 36 -6.98 -1.57 -3.71
C VAL A 36 -7.05 -0.06 -3.46
N LYS A 37 -7.62 0.38 -2.32
CA LYS A 37 -7.65 1.81 -1.96
C LYS A 37 -6.24 2.39 -1.83
N LEU A 38 -5.30 1.65 -1.27
CA LEU A 38 -3.90 2.07 -1.17
C LEU A 38 -3.22 2.15 -2.53
N MET A 39 -3.48 1.20 -3.42
CA MET A 39 -2.96 1.23 -4.78
C MET A 39 -3.49 2.43 -5.59
N MET A 40 -4.77 2.79 -5.42
CA MET A 40 -5.35 4.00 -6.03
C MET A 40 -4.68 5.27 -5.49
N LYS A 41 -4.49 5.37 -4.17
CA LYS A 41 -3.77 6.50 -3.54
C LYS A 41 -2.32 6.63 -4.01
N MET A 42 -1.69 5.55 -4.44
CA MET A 42 -0.34 5.55 -4.97
C MET A 42 -0.31 6.23 -6.35
N LYS A 43 -1.27 5.90 -7.22
CA LYS A 43 -1.47 6.54 -8.53
C LYS A 43 -1.77 8.03 -8.44
N ASP A 44 -2.62 8.44 -7.50
CA ASP A 44 -2.97 9.85 -7.28
C ASP A 44 -1.77 10.72 -6.86
N LYS A 45 -0.73 10.10 -6.29
CA LYS A 45 0.51 10.78 -5.89
C LYS A 45 1.60 10.75 -6.96
N PHE A 46 1.29 10.30 -8.18
CA PHE A 46 2.28 10.07 -9.25
C PHE A 46 3.40 9.10 -8.85
N ILE A 47 3.14 8.25 -7.86
CA ILE A 47 4.04 7.15 -7.48
C ILE A 47 3.62 5.97 -8.36
N GLU A 48 4.39 5.67 -9.40
CA GLU A 48 4.07 4.54 -10.28
C GLU A 48 4.11 3.22 -9.49
N PRO A 49 3.00 2.44 -9.49
CA PRO A 49 3.01 1.07 -9.03
C PRO A 49 4.07 0.29 -9.79
N ASN A 50 5.05 -0.29 -9.09
CA ASN A 50 6.10 -1.07 -9.74
C ASN A 50 5.63 -2.54 -9.93
N ARG A 51 6.47 -3.35 -10.58
CA ARG A 51 6.18 -4.76 -10.91
C ARG A 51 5.77 -5.59 -9.67
N GLU A 52 6.32 -5.28 -8.51
CA GLU A 52 5.99 -5.91 -7.22
C GLU A 52 4.55 -5.58 -6.75
N THR A 53 4.05 -4.37 -7.05
CA THR A 53 2.67 -3.98 -6.71
C THR A 53 1.63 -4.84 -7.46
N TYR A 54 1.94 -5.28 -8.68
CA TYR A 54 1.04 -6.08 -9.51
C TYR A 54 1.07 -7.58 -9.19
N ILE A 55 2.13 -8.08 -8.54
CA ILE A 55 2.30 -9.51 -8.20
C ILE A 55 1.68 -9.82 -6.83
N GLY A 56 1.45 -8.81 -5.98
CA GLY A 56 0.85 -8.95 -4.64
C GLY A 56 -0.68 -9.05 -4.59
N ILE A 57 -1.34 -9.31 -5.72
CA ILE A 57 -2.80 -9.52 -5.83
C ILE A 57 -3.07 -10.96 -6.23
#